data_AF-A0AAI9VEJ0-F1
#
_entry.id   AF-A0AAI9VEJ0-F1
#
_cell.length_a   1.000
_cell.length_b   1.000
_cell.length_c   1.000
_cell.angle_alpha   90.00
_cell.angle_beta   90.00
_cell.angle_gamma   90.00
#
_symmetry.space_group_name_H-M   'P 1'
#
loop_
_entity.id
_entity.type
_entity.pdbx_description
1 polymer ?
#
loop_
_entity_poly.entity_id
_entity_poly.type
_entity_poly.pdbx_seq_one_letter_code
_entity_poly.pdbx_strand_id
1 'polypeptide(L)'
;MKLVYFLSWIAVAAPHPSLDKTTRVDVLHNVIVNIAAPLGIDATPSSQQIECPIPCANHTNTNTWTEYGSIDHLRRCQEPMLIAPMFPDALANLTSTTTVCGCSLNSSRPVIDWTSESFAKSSQFSIRQPDGMYSASCESTGQEVESKVMVVRGNDGNDKFSRLDFILLGQSVERTLADPSNCPTKTLFAQYRSMIVSIYSGGSLAKSTITSAWNAISYLPIVGHSTQMLVEICDDSRGPERILGIAIDIVENRELVEEFTLGWSQGKCFGGPKNATVLPGVKVHEISDPSLRLSRPQLPRPQIPRPRPSRPQPPRPQPSRSQPKRPGPPQHQPKRPRPPQHQPPHPEPTFQSRDLQRCISGEDRTLNTGNLY
;
A
#
# COMPACT_ATOMS: atom_id res chain seq x y z
N MET A 1 -29.34 -56.44 -7.36
CA MET A 1 -30.32 -55.51 -6.79
C MET A 1 -30.18 -54.17 -7.51
N LYS A 2 -31.19 -53.82 -8.32
CA LYS A 2 -31.25 -52.56 -9.08
C LYS A 2 -32.10 -51.58 -8.29
N LEU A 3 -31.57 -50.39 -8.01
CA LEU A 3 -32.34 -49.29 -7.43
C LEU A 3 -32.52 -48.23 -8.52
N VAL A 4 -33.76 -48.11 -8.99
CA VAL A 4 -34.25 -47.13 -9.94
C VAL A 4 -34.81 -45.97 -9.12
N TYR A 5 -34.31 -44.75 -9.31
CA TYR A 5 -34.94 -43.55 -8.76
C TYR A 5 -35.67 -42.78 -9.87
N PHE A 6 -36.95 -42.57 -9.61
CA PHE A 6 -37.91 -41.79 -10.39
C PHE A 6 -37.53 -40.30 -10.41
N LEU A 7 -37.48 -39.72 -11.60
CA LEU A 7 -37.59 -38.27 -11.80
C LEU A 7 -39.01 -37.99 -12.31
N SER A 8 -39.81 -37.30 -11.50
CA SER A 8 -41.09 -36.72 -11.89
C SER A 8 -41.09 -35.27 -11.42
N TRP A 9 -41.01 -34.33 -12.35
CA TRP A 9 -41.44 -32.95 -12.13
C TRP A 9 -42.24 -32.49 -13.35
N ILE A 10 -43.43 -32.01 -13.03
CA ILE A 10 -44.52 -31.63 -13.92
C ILE A 10 -44.20 -30.28 -14.55
N ALA A 11 -44.32 -30.20 -15.88
CA ALA A 11 -44.36 -28.94 -16.60
C ALA A 11 -45.76 -28.32 -16.45
N VAL A 12 -45.85 -27.16 -15.78
CA VAL A 12 -47.03 -26.31 -15.81
C VAL A 12 -46.77 -25.19 -16.82
N ALA A 13 -47.41 -25.31 -17.98
CA ALA A 13 -47.51 -24.24 -18.96
C ALA A 13 -48.53 -23.20 -18.45
N ALA A 14 -48.10 -21.94 -18.35
CA ALA A 14 -49.00 -20.81 -18.16
C ALA A 14 -49.14 -20.02 -19.49
N PRO A 15 -50.34 -19.50 -19.81
CA PRO A 15 -50.66 -18.97 -21.12
C PRO A 15 -50.10 -17.55 -21.36
N HIS A 16 -49.66 -17.33 -22.60
CA HIS A 16 -49.33 -16.04 -23.19
C HIS A 16 -50.53 -15.09 -23.23
N PRO A 17 -50.38 -13.82 -22.83
CA PRO A 17 -51.25 -12.76 -23.28
C PRO A 17 -50.70 -12.11 -24.56
N SER A 18 -51.56 -12.18 -25.58
CA SER A 18 -51.72 -11.28 -26.73
C SER A 18 -51.06 -9.91 -26.60
N LEU A 19 -50.26 -9.54 -27.61
CA LEU A 19 -49.83 -8.18 -27.90
C LEU A 19 -50.18 -7.89 -29.38
N ASP A 20 -51.35 -7.29 -29.60
CA ASP A 20 -51.70 -6.66 -30.86
C ASP A 20 -51.80 -5.14 -30.65
N LYS A 21 -51.11 -4.43 -31.55
CA LYS A 21 -51.36 -3.06 -32.04
C LYS A 21 -51.19 -1.82 -31.14
N THR A 22 -50.19 -1.06 -31.59
CA THR A 22 -50.24 0.39 -31.89
C THR A 22 -50.12 1.35 -30.71
N THR A 23 -48.87 1.73 -30.45
CA THR A 23 -48.57 3.13 -30.09
C THR A 23 -47.22 3.50 -30.67
N ARG A 24 -47.23 4.24 -31.79
CA ARG A 24 -46.11 5.14 -32.13
C ARG A 24 -46.10 6.19 -31.03
N VAL A 25 -45.04 6.20 -30.23
CA VAL A 25 -44.73 7.34 -29.37
C VAL A 25 -43.48 7.96 -29.96
N ASP A 26 -43.69 9.02 -30.77
CA ASP A 26 -42.62 9.95 -31.13
C ASP A 26 -42.19 10.66 -29.84
N VAL A 27 -41.05 10.25 -29.28
CA VAL A 27 -40.35 10.98 -28.21
C VAL A 27 -38.93 11.26 -28.70
N LEU A 28 -38.81 12.12 -29.71
CA LEU A 28 -37.65 12.98 -29.82
C LEU A 28 -37.81 14.08 -28.76
N HIS A 29 -37.54 13.75 -27.50
CA HIS A 29 -37.12 14.77 -26.56
C HIS A 29 -35.60 14.87 -26.67
N ASN A 30 -35.16 15.78 -27.53
CA ASN A 30 -33.86 16.43 -27.34
C ASN A 30 -33.92 17.10 -25.96
N VAL A 31 -33.44 16.39 -24.94
CA VAL A 31 -33.09 17.02 -23.67
C VAL A 31 -31.83 17.83 -23.96
N ILE A 32 -32.04 19.04 -24.47
CA ILE A 32 -31.05 20.10 -24.36
C ILE A 32 -31.06 20.43 -22.86
N VAL A 33 -30.12 19.84 -22.13
CA VAL A 33 -29.79 20.34 -20.80
C VAL A 33 -29.23 21.74 -21.03
N ASN A 34 -30.08 22.75 -20.87
CA ASN A 34 -29.66 24.14 -20.70
C ASN A 34 -28.95 24.22 -19.36
N ILE A 35 -27.68 23.80 -19.34
CA ILE A 35 -26.74 24.23 -18.32
C ILE A 35 -26.52 25.70 -18.64
N ALA A 36 -27.23 26.58 -17.94
CA ALA A 36 -26.88 27.98 -17.89
C ALA A 36 -25.49 28.06 -17.28
N ALA A 37 -24.47 27.99 -18.13
CA ALA A 37 -23.10 28.31 -17.77
C ALA A 37 -23.09 29.77 -17.33
N PRO A 38 -22.61 30.10 -16.12
CA PRO A 38 -22.25 31.47 -15.82
C PRO A 38 -21.17 31.85 -16.83
N LEU A 39 -21.48 32.78 -17.72
CA LEU A 39 -20.51 33.41 -18.61
C LEU A 39 -19.45 34.10 -17.75
N GLY A 40 -18.35 33.41 -17.53
CA GLY A 40 -17.31 33.84 -16.61
C GLY A 40 -16.15 32.86 -16.53
N ILE A 41 -15.37 32.79 -17.62
CA ILE A 41 -13.99 32.29 -17.69
C ILE A 41 -13.84 30.76 -17.61
N ASP A 42 -13.00 30.23 -18.51
CA ASP A 42 -12.49 28.86 -18.62
C ASP A 42 -11.90 28.32 -17.30
N ALA A 43 -12.74 28.04 -16.30
CA ALA A 43 -12.34 27.36 -15.09
C ALA A 43 -12.53 25.85 -15.32
N THR A 44 -11.54 25.21 -15.94
CA THR A 44 -11.37 23.77 -15.77
C THR A 44 -11.34 23.51 -14.27
N PRO A 45 -12.29 22.75 -13.70
CA PRO A 45 -12.29 22.49 -12.27
C PRO A 45 -10.94 21.88 -11.92
N SER A 46 -10.18 22.55 -11.06
CA SER A 46 -8.91 22.01 -10.56
C SER A 46 -9.19 20.63 -9.96
N SER A 47 -8.26 19.67 -10.10
CA SER A 47 -8.41 18.31 -9.54
C SER A 47 -8.80 18.30 -8.05
N GLN A 48 -8.54 19.39 -7.33
CA GLN A 48 -8.97 19.63 -5.94
C GLN A 48 -10.50 19.65 -5.73
N GLN A 49 -11.31 19.88 -6.77
CA GLN A 49 -12.77 19.93 -6.70
C GLN A 49 -13.45 18.61 -7.06
N ILE A 50 -12.75 17.69 -7.72
CA ILE A 50 -13.32 16.42 -8.17
C ILE A 50 -13.17 15.39 -7.05
N GLU A 51 -14.26 15.04 -6.37
CA GLU A 51 -14.21 14.12 -5.23
C GLU A 51 -13.90 12.67 -5.63
N CYS A 52 -14.30 12.24 -6.83
CA CYS A 52 -14.08 10.89 -7.34
C CYS A 52 -13.28 10.90 -8.64
N PRO A 53 -12.28 10.01 -8.82
CA PRO A 53 -11.55 9.90 -10.07
C PRO A 53 -12.46 9.67 -11.27
N ILE A 54 -12.01 10.09 -12.45
CA ILE A 54 -12.69 9.73 -13.69
C ILE A 54 -12.63 8.20 -13.88
N PRO A 55 -13.61 7.61 -14.59
CA PRO A 55 -13.56 6.19 -14.92
C PRO A 55 -12.25 5.81 -15.61
N CYS A 56 -11.69 4.66 -15.25
CA CYS A 56 -10.45 4.17 -15.84
C CYS A 56 -10.65 3.97 -17.37
N ALA A 57 -9.96 4.77 -18.20
CA ALA A 57 -9.93 4.52 -19.65
C ALA A 57 -9.20 3.22 -19.97
N ASN A 58 -8.12 2.96 -19.24
CA ASN A 58 -7.45 1.66 -19.18
C ASN A 58 -7.02 1.38 -17.73
N HIS A 59 -7.53 0.28 -17.17
CA HIS A 59 -7.26 -0.14 -15.79
C HIS A 59 -5.79 -0.54 -15.59
N THR A 60 -5.05 -0.81 -16.67
CA THR A 60 -3.65 -1.22 -16.63
C THR A 60 -2.70 -0.10 -17.05
N ASN A 61 -3.17 1.07 -17.49
CA ASN A 61 -2.28 2.18 -17.80
C ASN A 61 -2.44 3.31 -16.78
N THR A 62 -1.62 3.28 -15.74
CA THR A 62 -1.61 4.29 -14.67
C THR A 62 -1.32 5.72 -15.17
N ASN A 63 -0.70 5.88 -16.35
CA ASN A 63 -0.47 7.20 -16.95
C ASN A 63 -1.75 7.89 -17.44
N THR A 64 -2.87 7.16 -17.50
CA THR A 64 -4.18 7.71 -17.89
C THR A 64 -5.05 8.10 -16.69
N TRP A 65 -4.53 7.93 -15.47
CA TRP A 65 -5.28 8.15 -14.25
C TRP A 65 -5.26 9.62 -13.84
N THR A 66 -6.25 10.03 -13.04
CA THR A 66 -6.35 11.42 -12.56
C THR A 66 -5.36 11.65 -11.43
N GLU A 67 -4.56 12.71 -11.54
CA GLU A 67 -3.61 13.11 -10.50
C GLU A 67 -4.31 13.92 -9.39
N TYR A 68 -4.01 13.56 -8.15
CA TYR A 68 -4.48 14.21 -6.94
C TYR A 68 -3.28 14.64 -6.11
N GLY A 69 -3.21 15.92 -5.75
CA GLY A 69 -2.16 16.42 -4.84
C GLY A 69 -2.31 15.94 -3.39
N SER A 70 -3.42 15.26 -3.08
CA SER A 70 -3.65 14.63 -1.79
C SER A 70 -4.65 13.49 -1.92
N ILE A 71 -4.34 12.39 -1.26
CA ILE A 71 -5.22 11.25 -1.10
C ILE A 71 -6.45 11.54 -0.21
N ASP A 72 -6.46 12.62 0.57
CA ASP A 72 -7.64 13.03 1.35
C ASP A 72 -8.82 13.42 0.47
N HIS A 73 -8.56 13.86 -0.78
CA HIS A 73 -9.64 14.11 -1.73
C HIS A 73 -10.40 12.83 -2.07
N LEU A 74 -9.72 11.69 -2.13
CA LEU A 74 -10.30 10.40 -2.49
C LEU A 74 -11.14 9.80 -1.36
N ARG A 75 -10.90 10.17 -0.09
CA ARG A 75 -11.67 9.67 1.07
C ARG A 75 -13.17 9.95 0.97
N ARG A 76 -13.56 11.02 0.26
CA ARG A 76 -14.98 11.37 0.06
C ARG A 76 -15.64 10.54 -1.04
N CYS A 77 -14.86 9.88 -1.90
CA CYS A 77 -15.40 9.12 -2.99
C CYS A 77 -16.06 7.83 -2.52
N GLN A 78 -17.35 7.69 -2.83
CA GLN A 78 -18.15 6.50 -2.51
C GLN A 78 -18.16 5.48 -3.66
N GLU A 79 -17.23 5.57 -4.60
CA GLU A 79 -17.11 4.65 -5.74
C GLU A 79 -15.91 3.73 -5.60
N PRO A 80 -15.96 2.53 -6.20
CA PRO A 80 -14.79 1.67 -6.25
C PRO A 80 -13.72 2.31 -7.12
N MET A 81 -12.50 2.40 -6.63
CA MET A 81 -11.39 3.06 -7.33
C MET A 81 -10.06 2.35 -7.11
N LEU A 82 -9.14 2.54 -8.05
CA LEU A 82 -7.73 2.21 -7.92
C LEU A 82 -6.94 3.46 -7.56
N ILE A 83 -5.91 3.30 -6.74
CA ILE A 83 -5.05 4.38 -6.25
C ILE A 83 -3.60 3.90 -6.33
N ALA A 84 -2.77 4.65 -7.05
CA ALA A 84 -1.34 4.40 -7.20
C ALA A 84 -0.53 5.57 -6.62
N PRO A 85 0.46 5.33 -5.74
CA PRO A 85 1.41 6.37 -5.37
C PRO A 85 2.26 6.75 -6.59
N MET A 86 2.47 8.04 -6.81
CA MET A 86 3.22 8.52 -7.98
C MET A 86 4.72 8.16 -7.92
N PHE A 87 5.27 8.03 -6.72
CA PHE A 87 6.67 7.66 -6.51
C PHE A 87 6.78 6.44 -5.59
N PRO A 88 7.72 5.51 -5.85
CA PRO A 88 7.97 4.37 -4.96
C PRO A 88 8.27 4.79 -3.51
N ASP A 89 9.04 5.87 -3.34
CA ASP A 89 9.40 6.42 -2.02
C ASP A 89 8.24 7.14 -1.33
N ALA A 90 7.20 7.52 -2.08
CA ALA A 90 6.04 8.20 -1.52
C ALA A 90 5.24 7.30 -0.58
N LEU A 91 5.42 5.98 -0.66
CA LEU A 91 4.83 5.03 0.27
C LEU A 91 5.25 5.29 1.72
N ALA A 92 6.49 5.75 1.95
CA ALA A 92 6.97 6.09 3.28
C ALA A 92 6.29 7.33 3.87
N ASN A 93 5.72 8.17 3.00
CA ASN A 93 5.13 9.44 3.34
C ASN A 93 3.74 9.58 2.71
N LEU A 94 2.90 8.53 2.69
CA LEU A 94 1.48 8.58 2.25
C LEU A 94 0.59 9.47 3.16
N THR A 95 1.16 10.54 3.70
CA THR A 95 0.51 11.67 4.30
C THR A 95 -0.50 12.32 3.36
N SER A 96 -1.33 13.19 3.93
CA SER A 96 -2.26 14.08 3.23
C SER A 96 -1.62 15.00 2.18
N THR A 97 -0.30 14.98 1.95
CA THR A 97 0.37 15.81 0.93
C THR A 97 1.00 15.01 -0.21
N THR A 98 0.89 13.67 -0.17
CA THR A 98 1.46 12.84 -1.23
C THR A 98 0.57 12.86 -2.45
N THR A 99 1.19 13.15 -3.59
CA THR A 99 0.55 13.05 -4.90
C THR A 99 0.26 11.59 -5.22
N VAL A 100 -1.00 11.32 -5.55
CA VAL A 100 -1.48 9.99 -5.95
C VAL A 100 -2.22 10.08 -7.27
N CYS A 101 -2.19 8.99 -8.03
CA CYS A 101 -3.02 8.84 -9.23
C CYS A 101 -4.20 7.93 -8.88
N GLY A 102 -5.40 8.30 -9.30
CA GLY A 102 -6.61 7.51 -9.09
C GLY A 102 -7.42 7.31 -10.37
N CYS A 103 -8.14 6.20 -10.45
CA CYS A 103 -9.17 5.99 -11.46
C CYS A 103 -10.37 5.22 -10.89
N SER A 104 -11.59 5.57 -11.32
CA SER A 104 -12.82 4.92 -10.85
C SER A 104 -13.07 3.64 -11.64
N LEU A 105 -13.41 2.56 -10.94
CA LEU A 105 -13.83 1.29 -11.52
C LEU A 105 -15.30 1.32 -11.97
N ASN A 106 -16.03 2.40 -11.68
CA ASN A 106 -17.41 2.58 -12.12
C ASN A 106 -17.47 3.11 -13.56
N SER A 107 -17.72 2.21 -14.52
CA SER A 107 -17.86 2.55 -15.95
C SER A 107 -19.18 3.26 -16.30
N SER A 108 -20.12 3.39 -15.36
CA SER A 108 -21.44 3.96 -15.62
C SER A 108 -21.45 5.48 -15.74
N ARG A 109 -20.37 6.16 -15.33
CA ARG A 109 -20.23 7.59 -15.55
C ARG A 109 -19.83 7.83 -17.00
N PRO A 110 -20.52 8.73 -17.73
CA PRO A 110 -20.05 9.11 -19.05
C PRO A 110 -18.63 9.63 -18.90
N VAL A 111 -17.71 9.11 -19.72
CA VAL A 111 -16.40 9.72 -19.91
C VAL A 111 -16.71 11.08 -20.49
N ILE A 112 -16.79 12.09 -19.63
CA ILE A 112 -16.91 13.47 -20.08
C ILE A 112 -15.68 13.66 -20.95
N ASP A 113 -15.90 14.04 -22.21
CA ASP A 113 -14.86 14.38 -23.18
C ASP A 113 -14.22 15.70 -22.74
N TRP A 114 -13.57 15.67 -21.58
CA TRP A 114 -12.61 16.65 -21.13
C TRP A 114 -11.47 16.49 -22.11
N THR A 115 -11.53 17.25 -23.19
CA THR A 115 -10.59 17.25 -24.31
C THR A 115 -9.23 16.76 -23.86
N SER A 116 -8.92 15.54 -24.27
CA SER A 116 -7.76 14.74 -23.89
C SER A 116 -6.43 15.51 -23.96
N GLU A 117 -6.37 16.62 -24.68
CA GLU A 117 -5.17 17.46 -24.81
C GLU A 117 -4.74 18.21 -23.54
N SER A 118 -5.63 18.58 -22.61
CA SER A 118 -5.23 19.43 -21.48
C SER A 118 -4.67 18.65 -20.28
N PHE A 119 -5.15 17.42 -20.03
CA PHE A 119 -4.63 16.57 -18.95
C PHE A 119 -3.72 15.44 -19.44
N ALA A 120 -3.90 14.89 -20.66
CA ALA A 120 -2.97 13.87 -21.17
C ALA A 120 -1.59 14.44 -21.55
N LYS A 121 -1.46 15.77 -21.70
CA LYS A 121 -0.15 16.42 -21.85
C LYS A 121 0.64 16.51 -20.52
N SER A 122 -0.01 16.40 -19.36
CA SER A 122 0.67 16.51 -18.06
C SER A 122 1.24 15.17 -17.57
N SER A 123 0.69 14.03 -17.99
CA SER A 123 1.12 12.70 -17.55
C SER A 123 2.28 12.10 -18.36
N GLN A 124 3.07 12.92 -19.06
CA GLN A 124 4.38 12.49 -19.57
C GLN A 124 5.41 12.18 -18.48
N PHE A 125 5.00 12.18 -17.19
CA PHE A 125 5.55 11.26 -16.20
C PHE A 125 5.19 9.80 -16.56
N SER A 126 5.58 9.36 -17.78
CA SER A 126 6.19 8.05 -17.87
C SER A 126 7.26 8.10 -16.79
N ILE A 127 7.13 7.27 -15.77
CA ILE A 127 8.25 6.95 -14.89
C ILE A 127 9.28 6.37 -15.87
N ARG A 128 10.08 7.26 -16.48
CA ARG A 128 11.14 6.92 -17.40
C ARG A 128 12.13 6.23 -16.51
N GLN A 129 11.96 4.93 -16.36
CA GLN A 129 13.06 4.10 -15.92
C GLN A 129 14.18 4.43 -16.90
N PRO A 130 15.37 4.81 -16.41
CA PRO A 130 16.50 5.09 -17.26
C PRO A 130 16.62 3.95 -18.28
N ASP A 131 16.67 4.34 -19.57
CA ASP A 131 16.48 3.45 -20.71
C ASP A 131 17.19 2.10 -20.52
N GLY A 132 16.42 1.01 -20.51
CA GLY A 132 16.93 -0.37 -20.52
C GLY A 132 16.82 -1.17 -19.22
N MET A 133 16.27 -0.61 -18.14
CA MET A 133 16.05 -1.36 -16.89
C MET A 133 14.60 -1.82 -16.73
N TYR A 134 14.11 -2.69 -17.62
CA TYR A 134 12.86 -3.39 -17.38
C TYR A 134 12.98 -4.18 -16.07
N SER A 135 11.95 -4.08 -15.22
CA SER A 135 11.91 -4.90 -14.01
C SER A 135 11.87 -6.38 -14.41
N ALA A 136 12.84 -7.16 -13.94
CA ALA A 136 12.94 -8.60 -14.21
C ALA A 136 11.61 -9.33 -13.90
N SER A 137 10.81 -8.80 -12.97
CA SER A 137 9.44 -9.24 -12.61
C SER A 137 8.52 -9.52 -13.80
N CYS A 138 8.72 -8.83 -14.93
CA CYS A 138 7.84 -8.93 -16.09
C CYS A 138 8.38 -9.75 -17.25
N GLU A 139 9.69 -9.83 -17.40
CA GLU A 139 10.32 -10.59 -18.48
C GLU A 139 10.47 -12.06 -18.12
N SER A 140 10.59 -12.34 -16.82
CA SER A 140 10.79 -13.69 -16.32
C SER A 140 9.48 -14.28 -15.80
N THR A 141 9.22 -15.53 -16.16
CA THR A 141 8.19 -16.36 -15.49
C THR A 141 8.59 -16.75 -14.07
N GLY A 142 9.85 -16.51 -13.69
CA GLY A 142 10.45 -17.00 -12.46
C GLY A 142 10.59 -18.53 -12.44
N GLN A 143 11.23 -19.02 -11.38
CA GLN A 143 11.24 -20.42 -11.01
C GLN A 143 10.20 -20.63 -9.90
N GLU A 144 9.29 -21.58 -10.09
CA GLU A 144 8.36 -21.98 -9.03
C GLU A 144 9.17 -22.55 -7.85
N VAL A 145 9.01 -21.95 -6.67
CA VAL A 145 9.62 -22.36 -5.42
C VAL A 145 8.54 -22.65 -4.39
N GLU A 146 8.80 -23.65 -3.55
CA GLU A 146 7.95 -23.91 -2.40
C GLU A 146 8.18 -22.80 -1.37
N SER A 147 7.10 -22.09 -1.01
CA SER A 147 7.13 -21.07 0.02
C SER A 147 5.88 -21.13 0.86
N LYS A 148 6.03 -20.79 2.14
CA LYS A 148 4.91 -20.67 3.06
C LYS A 148 4.28 -19.30 2.86
N VAL A 149 2.99 -19.29 2.61
CA VAL A 149 2.19 -18.06 2.55
C VAL A 149 1.39 -17.98 3.82
N MET A 150 1.63 -16.94 4.60
CA MET A 150 0.97 -16.74 5.88
C MET A 150 -0.28 -15.92 5.66
N VAL A 151 -1.37 -16.31 6.32
CA VAL A 151 -2.58 -15.51 6.46
C VAL A 151 -2.83 -15.21 7.92
N VAL A 152 -2.97 -13.94 8.21
CA VAL A 152 -3.45 -13.45 9.50
C VAL A 152 -4.81 -12.81 9.29
N ARG A 153 -5.71 -13.11 10.22
CA ARG A 153 -7.03 -12.48 10.32
C ARG A 153 -7.05 -11.70 11.62
N GLY A 154 -7.51 -10.46 11.56
CA GLY A 154 -7.80 -9.65 12.73
C GLY A 154 -9.09 -10.09 13.43
N ASN A 155 -9.59 -9.22 14.30
CA ASN A 155 -10.80 -9.50 15.08
C ASN A 155 -12.02 -9.66 14.18
N ASP A 156 -12.97 -10.48 14.65
CA ASP A 156 -14.29 -10.60 14.05
C ASP A 156 -14.93 -9.22 13.92
N GLY A 157 -15.32 -8.88 12.70
CA GLY A 157 -15.96 -7.63 12.34
C GLY A 157 -17.46 -7.80 12.15
N ASN A 158 -18.11 -6.65 11.96
CA ASN A 158 -19.54 -6.54 11.73
C ASN A 158 -19.94 -7.09 10.34
N ASP A 159 -21.22 -7.43 10.16
CA ASP A 159 -21.85 -8.04 8.98
C ASP A 159 -21.83 -7.17 7.69
N LYS A 160 -21.05 -6.07 7.66
CA LYS A 160 -20.98 -5.14 6.53
C LYS A 160 -20.06 -5.61 5.39
N PHE A 161 -19.47 -6.80 5.50
CA PHE A 161 -18.59 -7.34 4.48
C PHE A 161 -19.36 -7.74 3.22
N SER A 162 -19.00 -7.15 2.08
CA SER A 162 -19.50 -7.55 0.77
C SER A 162 -18.43 -8.37 0.04
N ARG A 163 -18.72 -9.65 -0.19
CA ARG A 163 -17.81 -10.54 -0.94
C ARG A 163 -17.62 -10.07 -2.38
N LEU A 164 -18.64 -9.48 -2.99
CA LEU A 164 -18.56 -8.96 -4.35
C LEU A 164 -17.60 -7.78 -4.43
N ASP A 165 -17.66 -6.87 -3.45
CA ASP A 165 -16.76 -5.71 -3.39
C ASP A 165 -15.32 -6.14 -3.15
N PHE A 166 -15.11 -7.11 -2.25
CA PHE A 166 -13.80 -7.71 -2.02
C PHE A 166 -13.19 -8.31 -3.30
N ILE A 167 -13.98 -9.11 -4.03
CA ILE A 167 -13.54 -9.71 -5.30
C ILE A 167 -13.24 -8.61 -6.33
N LEU A 168 -14.12 -7.62 -6.46
CA LEU A 168 -13.97 -6.51 -7.40
C LEU A 168 -12.67 -5.74 -7.15
N LEU A 169 -12.44 -5.29 -5.91
CA LEU A 169 -11.29 -4.47 -5.56
C LEU A 169 -10.00 -5.25 -5.76
N GLY A 170 -9.87 -6.43 -5.15
CA GLY A 170 -8.58 -7.14 -5.23
C GLY A 170 -8.30 -7.77 -6.59
N GLN A 171 -9.31 -8.19 -7.37
CA GLN A 171 -9.09 -8.56 -8.78
C GLN A 171 -8.64 -7.36 -9.61
N SER A 172 -9.14 -6.16 -9.30
CA SER A 172 -8.71 -4.95 -10.02
C SER A 172 -7.25 -4.63 -9.69
N VAL A 173 -6.84 -4.70 -8.41
CA VAL A 173 -5.44 -4.51 -8.02
C VAL A 173 -4.54 -5.57 -8.66
N GLU A 174 -4.94 -6.85 -8.58
CA GLU A 174 -4.21 -7.97 -9.15
C GLU A 174 -3.98 -7.82 -10.64
N ARG A 175 -5.04 -7.58 -11.43
CA ARG A 175 -4.94 -7.42 -12.88
C ARG A 175 -4.05 -6.25 -13.27
N THR A 176 -4.19 -5.11 -12.57
CA THR A 176 -3.35 -3.95 -12.86
C THR A 176 -1.88 -4.23 -12.55
N LEU A 177 -1.56 -4.82 -11.39
CA LEU A 177 -0.17 -5.14 -11.05
C LEU A 177 0.41 -6.26 -11.91
N ALA A 178 -0.40 -7.22 -12.34
CA ALA A 178 0.03 -8.34 -13.18
C ALA A 178 0.25 -7.95 -14.65
N ASP A 179 -0.27 -6.81 -15.09
CA ASP A 179 -0.10 -6.32 -16.46
C ASP A 179 1.37 -5.95 -16.74
N PRO A 180 1.95 -6.43 -17.87
CA PRO A 180 3.33 -6.12 -18.26
C PRO A 180 3.62 -4.63 -18.53
N SER A 181 2.62 -3.77 -18.62
CA SER A 181 2.83 -2.31 -18.69
C SER A 181 3.08 -1.67 -17.33
N ASN A 182 2.74 -2.37 -16.22
CA ASN A 182 2.94 -1.91 -14.84
C ASN A 182 4.08 -2.64 -14.12
N CYS A 183 5.11 -3.05 -14.87
CA CYS A 183 6.31 -3.65 -14.32
C CYS A 183 6.99 -2.88 -13.19
N PRO A 184 7.22 -1.56 -13.30
CA PRO A 184 7.86 -0.81 -12.23
C PRO A 184 6.96 -0.68 -10.99
N THR A 185 5.66 -0.88 -11.14
CA THR A 185 4.69 -0.75 -10.05
C THR A 185 4.79 -1.95 -9.12
N LYS A 186 5.34 -1.70 -7.93
CA LYS A 186 5.45 -2.68 -6.84
C LYS A 186 4.22 -2.70 -5.95
N THR A 187 3.51 -1.57 -5.84
CA THR A 187 2.38 -1.42 -4.93
C THR A 187 1.21 -0.73 -5.61
N LEU A 188 0.00 -1.17 -5.28
CA LEU A 188 -1.22 -0.56 -5.71
C LEU A 188 -2.30 -0.74 -4.65
N PHE A 189 -3.18 0.25 -4.54
CA PHE A 189 -4.29 0.27 -3.62
C PHE A 189 -5.61 0.26 -4.40
N ALA A 190 -6.64 -0.28 -3.78
CA ALA A 190 -8.02 -0.11 -4.20
C ALA A 190 -8.88 0.23 -2.99
N GLN A 191 -9.89 1.05 -3.22
CA GLN A 191 -10.79 1.48 -2.17
C GLN A 191 -12.23 1.48 -2.67
N TYR A 192 -13.15 1.06 -1.80
CA TYR A 192 -14.58 1.28 -1.96
C TYR A 192 -15.24 1.43 -0.60
N ARG A 193 -15.84 2.59 -0.35
CA ARG A 193 -16.39 2.95 0.97
C ARG A 193 -15.29 2.77 2.03
N SER A 194 -15.55 1.97 3.06
CA SER A 194 -14.62 1.64 4.15
C SER A 194 -13.70 0.45 3.84
N MET A 195 -13.83 -0.20 2.67
CA MET A 195 -12.94 -1.30 2.29
C MET A 195 -11.71 -0.75 1.56
N ILE A 196 -10.54 -1.14 2.02
CA ILE A 196 -9.25 -0.81 1.42
C ILE A 196 -8.49 -2.12 1.19
N VAL A 197 -7.93 -2.26 -0.01
CA VAL A 197 -7.07 -3.38 -0.39
C VAL A 197 -5.75 -2.81 -0.87
N SER A 198 -4.64 -3.33 -0.40
CA SER A 198 -3.31 -3.05 -0.92
C SER A 198 -2.61 -4.34 -1.30
N ILE A 199 -1.91 -4.34 -2.42
CA ILE A 199 -0.98 -5.40 -2.80
C ILE A 199 0.40 -4.78 -2.96
N TYR A 200 1.42 -5.43 -2.39
CA TYR A 200 2.83 -5.17 -2.60
C TYR A 200 3.50 -6.41 -3.19
N SER A 201 4.33 -6.24 -4.21
CA SER A 201 5.16 -7.29 -4.80
C SER A 201 6.57 -6.75 -5.06
N GLY A 202 7.56 -7.35 -4.41
CA GLY A 202 8.97 -7.07 -4.67
C GLY A 202 9.39 -7.44 -6.10
N GLY A 203 10.49 -6.84 -6.59
CA GLY A 203 10.94 -6.99 -7.97
C GLY A 203 11.60 -8.33 -8.29
N SER A 204 11.95 -9.14 -7.29
CA SER A 204 12.45 -10.51 -7.47
C SER A 204 11.33 -11.56 -7.56
N LEU A 205 10.06 -11.16 -7.52
CA LEU A 205 8.93 -12.06 -7.71
C LEU A 205 8.33 -11.83 -9.10
N ALA A 206 8.08 -12.91 -9.83
CA ALA A 206 7.36 -12.82 -11.08
C ALA A 206 5.89 -12.45 -10.82
N LYS A 207 5.28 -11.68 -11.73
CA LYS A 207 3.91 -11.18 -11.59
C LYS A 207 2.86 -12.29 -11.39
N SER A 208 3.11 -13.49 -11.93
CA SER A 208 2.27 -14.68 -11.72
C SER A 208 2.11 -15.07 -10.23
N THR A 209 3.04 -14.68 -9.38
CA THR A 209 2.96 -14.86 -7.91
C THR A 209 1.77 -14.08 -7.33
N ILE A 210 1.50 -12.87 -7.85
CA ILE A 210 0.36 -12.05 -7.42
C ILE A 210 -0.94 -12.77 -7.74
N THR A 211 -1.09 -13.22 -8.99
CA THR A 211 -2.27 -13.98 -9.45
C THR A 211 -2.47 -15.24 -8.63
N SER A 212 -1.39 -16.00 -8.35
CA SER A 212 -1.49 -17.22 -7.56
C SER A 212 -1.93 -16.94 -6.11
N ALA A 213 -1.39 -15.91 -5.48
CA ALA A 213 -1.74 -15.56 -4.11
C ALA A 213 -3.17 -15.02 -4.02
N TRP A 214 -3.55 -14.14 -4.94
CA TRP A 214 -4.91 -13.60 -5.03
C TRP A 214 -5.95 -14.71 -5.22
N ASN A 215 -5.71 -15.64 -6.15
CA ASN A 215 -6.59 -16.78 -6.37
C ASN A 215 -6.76 -17.59 -5.09
N ALA A 216 -5.67 -17.91 -4.38
CA ALA A 216 -5.74 -18.66 -3.13
C ALA A 216 -6.62 -17.97 -2.07
N ILE A 217 -6.60 -16.64 -1.98
CA ILE A 217 -7.34 -15.90 -0.95
C ILE A 217 -8.79 -15.58 -1.36
N SER A 218 -9.05 -15.41 -2.66
CA SER A 218 -10.37 -15.05 -3.18
C SER A 218 -11.46 -16.10 -2.89
N TYR A 219 -11.04 -17.35 -2.70
CA TYR A 219 -11.92 -18.48 -2.36
C TYR A 219 -12.01 -18.76 -0.88
N LEU A 220 -11.20 -18.12 -0.04
CA LEU A 220 -11.20 -18.41 1.39
C LEU A 220 -12.58 -18.10 1.98
N PRO A 221 -13.12 -19.00 2.82
CA PRO A 221 -14.30 -18.69 3.59
C PRO A 221 -13.93 -17.57 4.59
N ILE A 222 -14.45 -16.39 4.33
CA ILE A 222 -14.42 -15.24 5.25
C ILE A 222 -15.59 -15.44 6.22
N VAL A 223 -15.51 -16.52 7.00
CA VAL A 223 -16.48 -16.88 8.06
C VAL A 223 -16.04 -16.18 9.32
N GLY A 224 -16.94 -15.39 9.93
CA GLY A 224 -16.56 -14.38 10.93
C GLY A 224 -15.80 -13.27 10.22
N HIS A 225 -16.49 -12.20 9.83
CA HIS A 225 -15.98 -11.18 8.90
C HIS A 225 -14.85 -10.39 9.53
N SER A 226 -13.65 -10.97 9.52
CA SER A 226 -12.50 -10.32 10.12
C SER A 226 -12.35 -8.91 9.55
N THR A 227 -12.24 -7.94 10.45
CA THR A 227 -12.06 -6.53 10.09
C THR A 227 -10.82 -6.31 9.23
N GLN A 228 -9.84 -7.21 9.35
CA GLN A 228 -8.53 -7.12 8.74
C GLN A 228 -8.07 -8.48 8.25
N MET A 229 -7.50 -8.53 7.05
CA MET A 229 -6.82 -9.70 6.53
C MET A 229 -5.45 -9.30 6.00
N LEU A 230 -4.43 -10.02 6.45
CA LEU A 230 -3.08 -9.89 5.96
C LEU A 230 -2.66 -11.21 5.32
N VAL A 231 -2.09 -11.14 4.13
CA VAL A 231 -1.49 -12.30 3.46
C VAL A 231 -0.07 -11.92 3.07
N GLU A 232 0.92 -12.71 3.47
CA GLU A 232 2.29 -12.40 3.10
C GLU A 232 3.13 -13.64 2.77
N ILE A 233 4.04 -13.46 1.81
CA ILE A 233 5.23 -14.27 1.63
C ILE A 233 6.36 -13.46 2.24
N CYS A 234 6.68 -13.73 3.49
CA CYS A 234 7.70 -13.01 4.22
C CYS A 234 8.40 -13.91 5.23
N ASP A 235 9.71 -13.78 5.30
CA ASP A 235 10.54 -14.39 6.34
C ASP A 235 11.77 -13.50 6.59
N ASP A 236 12.43 -13.68 7.74
CA ASP A 236 13.58 -12.84 8.16
C ASP A 236 14.78 -12.91 7.19
N SER A 237 14.78 -13.85 6.24
CA SER A 237 15.83 -13.99 5.23
C SER A 237 15.51 -13.24 3.93
N ARG A 238 14.24 -12.86 3.71
CA ARG A 238 13.79 -12.16 2.51
C ARG A 238 14.00 -10.66 2.65
N GLY A 239 14.68 -10.08 1.66
CA GLY A 239 14.69 -8.63 1.47
C GLY A 239 13.38 -8.13 0.83
N PRO A 240 13.17 -6.81 0.75
CA PRO A 240 11.96 -6.21 0.18
C PRO A 240 11.65 -6.65 -1.25
N GLU A 241 12.66 -7.07 -2.01
CA GLU A 241 12.50 -7.56 -3.38
C GLU A 241 11.87 -8.95 -3.47
N ARG A 242 11.84 -9.72 -2.37
CA ARG A 242 11.32 -11.11 -2.33
C ARG A 242 10.07 -11.26 -1.46
N ILE A 243 9.45 -10.13 -1.11
CA ILE A 243 8.23 -10.08 -0.31
C ILE A 243 7.03 -9.89 -1.23
N LEU A 244 5.98 -10.67 -0.97
CA LEU A 244 4.64 -10.37 -1.42
C LEU A 244 3.80 -10.06 -0.19
N GLY A 245 2.98 -9.03 -0.25
CA GLY A 245 2.01 -8.72 0.77
C GLY A 245 0.66 -8.32 0.18
N ILE A 246 -0.41 -8.74 0.83
CA ILE A 246 -1.79 -8.31 0.56
C ILE A 246 -2.39 -7.89 1.90
N ALA A 247 -2.79 -6.63 2.01
CA ALA A 247 -3.45 -6.09 3.18
C ALA A 247 -4.87 -5.69 2.81
N ILE A 248 -5.85 -6.11 3.61
CA ILE A 248 -7.26 -5.78 3.44
C ILE A 248 -7.77 -5.28 4.79
N ASP A 249 -8.43 -4.14 4.79
CA ASP A 249 -9.17 -3.61 5.93
C ASP A 249 -10.58 -3.20 5.48
N ILE A 250 -11.60 -3.54 6.27
CA ILE A 250 -13.02 -3.28 5.94
C ILE A 250 -13.64 -2.21 6.84
N VAL A 251 -12.86 -1.60 7.73
CA VAL A 251 -13.26 -0.58 8.71
C VAL A 251 -12.56 0.76 8.48
N GLU A 252 -12.04 0.98 7.26
CA GLU A 252 -11.36 2.20 6.82
C GLU A 252 -10.08 2.54 7.59
N ASN A 253 -9.41 1.54 8.18
CA ASN A 253 -8.10 1.76 8.81
C ASN A 253 -6.99 1.79 7.75
N ARG A 254 -6.96 2.91 7.01
CA ARG A 254 -6.01 3.11 5.93
C ARG A 254 -4.58 3.17 6.42
N GLU A 255 -4.35 3.84 7.55
CA GLU A 255 -3.04 4.01 8.15
C GLU A 255 -2.39 2.64 8.41
N LEU A 256 -3.16 1.66 8.86
CA LEU A 256 -2.68 0.29 9.06
C LEU A 256 -2.33 -0.41 7.74
N VAL A 257 -3.18 -0.29 6.72
CA VAL A 257 -2.90 -0.88 5.39
C VAL A 257 -1.62 -0.28 4.80
N GLU A 258 -1.43 1.03 4.92
CA GLU A 258 -0.24 1.74 4.46
C GLU A 258 1.00 1.37 5.26
N GLU A 259 0.88 1.21 6.57
CA GLU A 259 1.95 0.76 7.45
C GLU A 259 2.46 -0.64 7.04
N PHE A 260 1.56 -1.58 6.77
CA PHE A 260 1.96 -2.91 6.29
C PHE A 260 2.67 -2.84 4.94
N THR A 261 2.10 -2.09 3.99
CA THR A 261 2.69 -1.94 2.65
C THR A 261 4.08 -1.30 2.73
N LEU A 262 4.25 -0.28 3.58
CA LEU A 262 5.54 0.34 3.86
C LEU A 262 6.51 -0.62 4.56
N GLY A 263 6.02 -1.44 5.49
CA GLY A 263 6.81 -2.49 6.13
C GLY A 263 7.44 -3.42 5.10
N TRP A 264 6.62 -3.95 4.18
CA TRP A 264 7.09 -4.83 3.12
C TRP A 264 8.09 -4.17 2.16
N SER A 265 7.88 -2.90 1.81
CA SER A 265 8.84 -2.16 0.97
C SER A 265 10.19 -1.95 1.64
N GLN A 266 10.23 -2.01 2.98
CA GLN A 266 11.45 -1.94 3.79
C GLN A 266 12.02 -3.32 4.15
N GLY A 267 11.40 -4.42 3.71
CA GLY A 267 11.84 -5.77 4.06
C GLY A 267 11.37 -6.25 5.43
N LYS A 268 10.39 -5.58 6.04
CA LYS A 268 9.84 -5.94 7.34
C LYS A 268 8.62 -6.84 7.16
N CYS A 269 8.69 -8.03 7.74
CA CYS A 269 7.55 -8.94 7.83
C CYS A 269 6.62 -8.53 8.96
N PHE A 270 5.36 -8.92 8.84
CA PHE A 270 4.45 -8.77 9.96
C PHE A 270 4.78 -9.81 11.04
N GLY A 271 5.16 -9.33 12.22
CA GLY A 271 5.48 -10.17 13.39
C GLY A 271 4.25 -10.78 14.08
N GLY A 272 3.24 -11.15 13.30
CA GLY A 272 1.87 -11.43 13.74
C GLY A 272 1.70 -12.49 14.83
N PRO A 273 0.48 -12.58 15.39
CA PRO A 273 0.17 -13.53 16.44
C PRO A 273 0.43 -14.97 15.97
N LYS A 274 0.69 -15.87 16.93
CA LYS A 274 0.94 -17.32 16.70
C LYS A 274 -0.19 -18.05 15.93
N ASN A 275 -1.33 -17.40 15.71
CA ASN A 275 -2.52 -17.95 15.06
C ASN A 275 -2.51 -17.76 13.54
N ALA A 276 -1.39 -17.35 12.94
CA ALA A 276 -1.25 -17.26 11.50
C ALA A 276 -1.45 -18.64 10.86
N THR A 277 -2.31 -18.71 9.84
CA THR A 277 -2.57 -19.94 9.08
C THR A 277 -1.68 -19.97 7.85
N VAL A 278 -1.09 -21.13 7.54
CA VAL A 278 -0.37 -21.31 6.28
C VAL A 278 -1.37 -21.64 5.18
N LEU A 279 -1.38 -20.86 4.10
CA LEU A 279 -2.18 -21.17 2.91
C LEU A 279 -1.52 -22.23 2.06
N PRO A 280 -2.20 -23.37 1.79
CA PRO A 280 -1.73 -24.32 0.82
C PRO A 280 -1.96 -23.84 -0.62
N GLY A 281 -1.13 -24.29 -1.55
CA GLY A 281 -1.39 -24.17 -2.99
C GLY A 281 -1.03 -22.83 -3.63
N VAL A 282 -0.40 -21.90 -2.91
CA VAL A 282 0.16 -20.70 -3.54
C VAL A 282 1.48 -21.03 -4.21
N LYS A 283 1.58 -20.73 -5.50
CA LYS A 283 2.77 -20.89 -6.31
C LYS A 283 3.58 -19.61 -6.30
N VAL A 284 4.77 -19.68 -5.72
CA VAL A 284 5.68 -18.53 -5.65
C VAL A 284 6.71 -18.67 -6.76
N HIS A 285 6.81 -17.66 -7.61
CA HIS A 285 7.74 -17.64 -8.73
C HIS A 285 8.86 -16.65 -8.45
N GLU A 286 10.02 -17.16 -8.05
CA GLU A 286 11.19 -16.34 -7.75
C GLU A 286 12.07 -16.15 -8.98
N ILE A 287 12.54 -14.93 -9.18
CA ILE A 287 13.46 -14.59 -10.26
C ILE A 287 14.87 -14.70 -9.71
N SER A 288 15.59 -15.68 -10.23
CA SER A 288 17.00 -15.87 -9.94
C SER A 288 17.84 -14.86 -10.71
N ASP A 289 17.81 -13.59 -10.30
CA ASP A 289 18.71 -12.60 -10.87
C ASP A 289 20.03 -12.55 -10.06
N PRO A 290 21.17 -12.93 -10.65
CA PRO A 290 22.48 -12.79 -10.02
C PRO A 290 22.82 -11.34 -9.68
N SER A 291 22.31 -10.38 -10.46
CA SER A 291 22.57 -8.95 -10.27
C SER A 291 21.88 -8.39 -9.01
N LEU A 292 20.70 -8.92 -8.66
CA LEU A 292 20.01 -8.56 -7.41
C LEU A 292 20.72 -9.08 -6.15
N ARG A 293 21.62 -10.07 -6.27
CA ARG A 293 22.45 -10.52 -5.14
C ARG A 293 23.51 -9.48 -4.73
N LEU A 294 23.84 -8.53 -5.61
CA LEU A 294 24.88 -7.52 -5.36
C LEU A 294 24.35 -6.30 -4.60
N SER A 295 23.03 -6.11 -4.51
CA SER A 295 22.42 -4.95 -3.84
C SER A 295 22.27 -5.10 -2.33
N ARG A 296 22.70 -6.23 -1.72
CA ARG A 296 22.77 -6.30 -0.26
C ARG A 296 23.73 -5.20 0.19
N PRO A 297 23.30 -4.22 1.01
CA PRO A 297 24.22 -3.24 1.56
C PRO A 297 25.33 -4.05 2.21
N GLN A 298 26.55 -3.95 1.69
CA GLN A 298 27.68 -4.51 2.43
C GLN A 298 27.68 -3.74 3.73
N LEU A 299 27.20 -4.39 4.80
CA LEU A 299 27.45 -3.99 6.18
C LEU A 299 28.90 -3.54 6.19
N PRO A 300 29.19 -2.27 6.56
CA PRO A 300 30.53 -1.71 6.45
C PRO A 300 31.48 -2.75 7.01
N ARG A 301 32.29 -3.34 6.12
CA ARG A 301 33.23 -4.38 6.52
C ARG A 301 33.97 -3.79 7.71
N PRO A 302 33.97 -4.44 8.90
CA PRO A 302 34.64 -3.89 10.06
C PRO A 302 36.01 -3.44 9.60
N GLN A 303 36.26 -2.14 9.60
CA GLN A 303 37.53 -1.64 9.12
C GLN A 303 38.55 -2.21 10.08
N ILE A 304 39.25 -3.26 9.65
CA ILE A 304 40.43 -3.76 10.34
C ILE A 304 41.30 -2.50 10.44
N PRO A 305 41.61 -2.01 11.66
CA PRO A 305 42.34 -0.78 11.83
C PRO A 305 43.61 -0.88 10.98
N ARG A 306 43.71 0.00 9.98
CA ARG A 306 44.91 0.07 9.15
C ARG A 306 46.08 0.23 10.11
N PRO A 307 47.15 -0.60 10.00
CA PRO A 307 48.33 -0.44 10.84
C PRO A 307 48.76 1.02 10.80
N ARG A 308 48.72 1.67 11.96
CA ARG A 308 49.08 3.07 12.09
C ARG A 308 50.53 3.20 11.58
N PRO A 309 50.82 4.09 10.62
CA PRO A 309 52.19 4.33 10.21
C PRO A 309 53.02 4.65 11.44
N SER A 310 54.11 3.89 11.64
CA SER A 310 55.02 4.04 12.76
C SER A 310 55.42 5.50 12.91
N ARG A 311 54.95 6.13 13.98
CA ARG A 311 55.28 7.52 14.32
C ARG A 311 56.81 7.62 14.42
N PRO A 312 57.46 8.56 13.72
CA PRO A 312 58.89 8.82 13.90
C PRO A 312 59.16 9.11 15.37
N GLN A 313 60.12 8.39 15.96
CA GLN A 313 60.53 8.62 17.35
C GLN A 313 61.07 10.05 17.48
N PRO A 314 60.61 10.82 18.48
CA PRO A 314 61.17 12.14 18.72
C PRO A 314 62.63 12.03 19.19
N PRO A 315 63.49 12.99 18.80
CA PRO A 315 64.89 13.00 19.19
C PRO A 315 65.06 13.09 20.71
N ARG A 316 66.04 12.34 21.19
CA ARG A 316 66.44 12.20 22.60
C ARG A 316 66.72 13.59 23.22
N PRO A 317 66.13 13.94 24.37
CA PRO A 317 66.41 15.21 25.02
C PRO A 317 67.85 15.25 25.55
N GLN A 318 68.57 16.34 25.24
CA GLN A 318 69.81 16.69 25.93
C GLN A 318 69.52 17.24 27.33
N PRO A 319 70.45 17.08 28.29
CA PRO A 319 70.23 17.49 29.67
C PRO A 319 70.31 19.01 29.80
N SER A 320 69.19 19.63 30.20
CA SER A 320 69.11 21.06 30.48
C SER A 320 69.64 21.39 31.87
N ARG A 321 70.63 22.28 31.87
CA ARG A 321 71.30 22.93 32.98
C ARG A 321 70.31 23.71 33.85
N SER A 322 70.47 23.59 35.17
CA SER A 322 69.67 24.21 36.23
C SER A 322 69.76 25.75 36.21
N GLN A 323 68.61 26.41 36.37
CA GLN A 323 68.52 27.82 36.79
C GLN A 323 67.43 28.03 37.86
N PRO A 324 67.55 29.10 38.66
CA PRO A 324 66.97 29.18 40.01
C PRO A 324 65.54 29.72 40.04
N LYS A 325 64.79 29.24 41.03
CA LYS A 325 63.44 29.68 41.43
C LYS A 325 63.37 31.19 41.69
N ARG A 326 62.32 31.84 41.17
CA ARG A 326 61.84 33.16 41.62
C ARG A 326 60.42 33.02 42.23
N PRO A 327 60.07 33.79 43.28
CA PRO A 327 58.84 33.60 44.04
C PRO A 327 57.60 34.14 43.31
N GLY A 328 56.47 33.46 43.48
CA GLY A 328 55.19 33.80 42.84
C GLY A 328 54.39 34.91 43.55
N PRO A 329 53.38 35.49 42.88
CA PRO A 329 52.35 36.32 43.49
C PRO A 329 51.08 35.52 43.86
N PRO A 330 50.19 36.09 44.70
CA PRO A 330 49.25 35.35 45.51
C PRO A 330 47.97 34.88 44.79
N GLN A 331 47.41 33.81 45.35
CA GLN A 331 46.18 33.12 44.94
C GLN A 331 44.96 34.05 44.94
N HIS A 332 44.27 34.12 43.79
CA HIS A 332 42.87 34.54 43.73
C HIS A 332 41.96 33.34 44.00
N GLN A 333 41.00 33.56 44.90
CA GLN A 333 39.99 32.60 45.33
C GLN A 333 39.09 32.15 44.16
N PRO A 334 38.67 30.86 44.11
CA PRO A 334 37.74 30.39 43.10
C PRO A 334 36.31 30.84 43.42
N LYS A 335 35.67 31.45 42.41
CA LYS A 335 34.22 31.73 42.39
C LYS A 335 33.42 30.43 42.47
N ARG A 336 32.43 30.44 43.36
CA ARG A 336 31.43 29.41 43.62
C ARG A 336 30.71 28.98 42.32
N PRO A 337 30.54 27.67 42.03
CA PRO A 337 29.74 27.21 40.91
C PRO A 337 28.26 27.54 41.11
N ARG A 338 27.60 28.02 40.06
CA ARG A 338 26.13 28.08 39.97
C ARG A 338 25.55 26.66 39.91
N PRO A 339 24.37 26.40 40.50
CA PRO A 339 23.70 25.11 40.33
C PRO A 339 23.26 24.92 38.88
N PRO A 340 23.30 23.68 38.35
CA PRO A 340 22.80 23.38 37.01
C PRO A 340 21.28 23.58 36.96
N GLN A 341 20.83 24.38 36.01
CA GLN A 341 19.43 24.43 35.61
C GLN A 341 19.05 23.08 34.99
N HIS A 342 18.01 22.45 35.54
CA HIS A 342 17.34 21.31 34.92
C HIS A 342 16.75 21.74 33.58
N GLN A 343 17.31 21.24 32.49
CA GLN A 343 16.60 21.11 31.23
C GLN A 343 15.72 19.85 31.30
N PRO A 344 14.41 19.94 30.99
CA PRO A 344 13.60 18.76 30.79
C PRO A 344 14.13 17.97 29.58
N PRO A 345 14.11 16.63 29.62
CA PRO A 345 14.56 15.82 28.50
C PRO A 345 13.69 16.08 27.27
N HIS A 346 14.37 16.31 26.15
CA HIS A 346 13.79 16.27 24.83
C HIS A 346 13.14 14.88 24.63
N PRO A 347 11.87 14.79 24.19
CA PRO A 347 11.30 13.50 23.83
C PRO A 347 11.99 13.00 22.57
N GLU A 348 12.78 11.95 22.73
CA GLU A 348 13.21 11.06 21.68
C GLU A 348 11.96 10.38 21.08
N PRO A 349 11.79 10.33 19.74
CA PRO A 349 10.64 9.68 19.15
C PRO A 349 10.84 8.15 19.21
N THR A 350 10.62 7.56 20.38
CA THR A 350 10.27 6.13 20.45
C THR A 350 8.88 5.95 19.85
N PHE A 351 8.84 5.61 18.56
CA PHE A 351 7.64 5.12 17.90
C PHE A 351 7.30 3.75 18.53
N GLN A 352 6.33 3.76 19.45
CA GLN A 352 6.03 2.59 20.27
C GLN A 352 5.19 1.58 19.49
N SER A 353 5.71 0.36 19.40
CA SER A 353 5.03 -0.90 19.08
C SER A 353 3.79 -1.21 19.96
N ARG A 354 3.30 -0.27 20.78
CA ARG A 354 2.18 -0.47 21.72
C ARG A 354 0.80 -0.31 21.08
N ASP A 355 0.68 0.43 19.99
CA ASP A 355 -0.64 0.61 19.35
C ASP A 355 -1.05 -0.62 18.52
N LEU A 356 -0.09 -1.40 18.00
CA LEU A 356 -0.32 -2.72 17.41
C LEU A 356 -0.87 -3.75 18.42
N GLN A 357 -0.51 -3.63 19.71
CA GLN A 357 -1.01 -4.53 20.75
C GLN A 357 -2.44 -4.18 21.20
N ARG A 358 -2.84 -2.91 21.09
CA ARG A 358 -4.17 -2.43 21.51
C ARG A 358 -5.29 -2.86 20.58
N CYS A 359 -5.03 -3.05 19.29
CA CYS A 359 -6.05 -3.60 18.38
C CYS A 359 -6.30 -5.10 18.59
N ILE A 360 -5.39 -5.82 19.28
CA ILE A 360 -5.41 -7.28 19.41
C ILE A 360 -5.82 -7.74 20.82
N SER A 361 -5.60 -6.92 21.86
CA SER A 361 -6.07 -7.21 23.22
C SER A 361 -7.49 -6.69 23.40
N GLY A 362 -8.50 -7.54 23.22
CA GLY A 362 -9.91 -7.24 23.48
C GLY A 362 -10.17 -6.84 24.94
N GLU A 363 -9.89 -5.59 25.28
CA GLU A 363 -10.26 -5.00 26.56
C GLU A 363 -11.70 -4.50 26.47
N ASP A 364 -12.61 -5.40 26.84
CA ASP A 364 -14.04 -5.21 26.96
C ASP A 364 -14.34 -4.03 27.92
N ARG A 365 -14.55 -2.83 27.38
CA ARG A 365 -15.22 -1.77 28.14
C ARG A 365 -16.71 -2.07 28.12
N THR A 366 -17.13 -2.86 29.09
CA THR A 366 -18.53 -2.92 29.53
C THR A 366 -18.96 -1.51 29.93
N LEU A 367 -19.63 -0.82 29.02
CA LEU A 367 -20.40 0.37 29.36
C LEU A 367 -21.56 -0.09 30.24
N ASN A 368 -21.36 0.15 31.53
CA ASN A 368 -22.35 0.01 32.59
C ASN A 368 -23.54 0.94 32.28
N THR A 369 -24.54 0.44 31.56
CA THR A 369 -25.84 1.09 31.44
C THR A 369 -26.57 0.91 32.76
N GLY A 370 -26.27 1.82 33.69
CA GLY A 370 -27.04 2.02 34.90
C GLY A 370 -28.45 2.47 34.54
N ASN A 371 -29.42 1.71 35.08
CA ASN A 371 -30.82 2.05 35.26
C ASN A 371 -31.09 3.54 35.39
N LEU A 372 -31.96 4.06 34.54
CA LEU A 372 -32.89 5.12 34.91
C LEU A 372 -34.28 4.77 34.37
N TYR A 373 -35.24 4.98 35.26
CA TYR A 373 -36.67 4.71 35.20
C TYR A 373 -37.39 5.26 33.97
#